data_AF-A0A1M3EBL9-F1
#
_entry.id   AF-A0A1M3EBL9-F1
#
_cell.length_a   1.000
_cell.length_b   1.000
_cell.length_c   1.000
_cell.angle_alpha   90.00
_cell.angle_beta   90.00
_cell.angle_gamma   90.00
#
_symmetry.space_group_name_H-M   'P 1'
#
loop_
_entity.id
_entity.type
_entity.pdbx_description
1 polymer ?
#
loop_
_entity_poly.entity_id
_entity_poly.type
_entity_poly.pdbx_seq_one_letter_code
_entity_poly.pdbx_strand_id
1 'polypeptide(L)'
;MKRIGVIILILIGLVAVFVIANRNSFLSRASNYKVYNEKGESLPLLLFDRSTTQKFNEGSIMNKEILLCFNAGIENESTQGTVLAILVEQPHLYGVDGGNSQFTKLGNWVLFQHNLNRSDEYWPLYNNGLIYANKQDEPIRFFVAKGNTYKFNTFGDLKVFGDTIIVEKLDGPVEKEGVYVVGE
;
A
#
# COMPACT_ATOMS: atom_id res chain seq x y z
N MET A 1 4.28 11.81 46.11
CA MET A 1 4.68 12.62 44.94
C MET A 1 5.95 12.12 44.25
N LYS A 2 7.13 12.05 44.89
CA LYS A 2 8.38 11.58 44.24
C LYS A 2 8.30 10.19 43.59
N ARG A 3 7.66 9.21 44.25
CA ARG A 3 7.48 7.84 43.72
C ARG A 3 6.56 7.78 42.49
N ILE A 4 5.56 8.65 42.40
CA ILE A 4 4.65 8.74 41.25
C ILE A 4 5.41 9.32 40.05
N GLY A 5 6.25 10.34 40.27
CA GLY A 5 7.09 10.91 39.21
C GLY A 5 8.06 9.89 38.61
N VAL A 6 8.66 9.03 39.44
CA VAL A 6 9.54 7.93 38.97
C VAL A 6 8.75 6.91 38.13
N ILE A 7 7.54 6.52 38.56
CA ILE A 7 6.68 5.59 37.81
C ILE A 7 6.30 6.19 36.46
N ILE A 8 5.91 7.47 36.41
CA ILE A 8 5.57 8.16 35.16
C ILE A 8 6.77 8.21 34.22
N LEU A 9 7.97 8.51 34.72
CA LEU A 9 9.20 8.53 33.93
C LEU A 9 9.52 7.15 33.33
N ILE A 10 9.36 6.08 34.10
CA ILE A 10 9.53 4.70 33.59
C ILE A 10 8.51 4.41 32.49
N LEU A 11 7.26 4.80 32.69
CA LEU A 11 6.18 4.58 31.72
C LEU A 11 6.44 5.33 30.39
N ILE A 12 6.86 6.60 30.48
CA ILE A 12 7.26 7.39 29.31
C ILE A 12 8.46 6.75 28.61
N GLY A 13 9.46 6.28 29.37
CA GLY A 13 10.62 5.57 28.81
C GLY A 13 10.22 4.30 28.06
N LEU A 14 9.34 3.49 28.63
CA LEU A 14 8.83 2.27 27.97
C LEU A 14 8.04 2.59 26.70
N VAL A 15 7.18 3.61 26.72
CA VAL A 15 6.44 4.06 25.53
C VAL A 15 7.40 4.58 24.45
N ALA A 16 8.41 5.38 24.82
CA ALA A 16 9.40 5.90 23.88
C ALA A 16 10.22 4.77 23.24
N VAL A 17 10.69 3.80 24.04
CA VAL A 17 11.40 2.61 23.53
C VAL A 17 10.50 1.82 22.59
N PHE A 18 9.23 1.62 22.93
CA PHE A 18 8.27 0.93 22.07
C PHE A 18 8.07 1.63 20.73
N VAL A 19 7.88 2.95 20.72
CA VAL A 19 7.70 3.74 19.49
C VAL A 19 8.96 3.70 18.62
N ILE A 20 10.16 3.85 19.21
CA ILE A 20 11.43 3.81 18.48
C ILE A 20 11.68 2.42 17.89
N ALA A 21 11.44 1.36 18.69
CA ALA A 21 11.66 -0.03 18.26
C ALA A 21 10.72 -0.43 17.11
N ASN A 22 9.50 0.12 17.07
CA ASN A 22 8.49 -0.21 16.07
C ASN A 22 8.30 0.89 15.01
N ARG A 23 9.24 1.84 14.88
CA ARG A 23 9.11 2.99 13.97
C ARG A 23 8.77 2.59 12.52
N ASN A 24 9.32 1.46 12.06
CA ASN A 24 9.13 0.95 10.70
C ASN A 24 7.71 0.36 10.50
N SER A 25 7.01 0.03 11.58
CA SER A 25 5.61 -0.43 11.57
C SER A 25 4.62 0.73 11.49
N PHE A 26 5.06 1.97 11.74
CA PHE A 26 4.23 3.16 11.64
C PHE A 26 4.39 3.79 10.25
N LEU A 27 3.33 3.78 9.47
CA LEU A 27 3.32 4.31 8.12
C LEU A 27 2.81 5.74 8.12
N SER A 28 3.52 6.62 7.42
CA SER A 28 3.14 8.02 7.22
C SER A 28 2.13 8.15 6.09
N ARG A 29 1.23 9.12 6.22
CA ARG A 29 0.29 9.46 5.15
C ARG A 29 1.06 10.04 3.96
N ALA A 30 0.82 9.50 2.77
CA ALA A 30 1.38 10.03 1.54
C ALA A 30 0.52 11.20 1.01
N SER A 31 0.91 12.43 1.33
CA SER A 31 0.17 13.64 0.94
C SER A 31 0.50 14.19 -0.45
N ASN A 32 1.59 13.72 -1.05
CA ASN A 32 2.09 14.14 -2.36
C ASN A 32 1.46 13.38 -3.53
N TYR A 33 0.33 12.70 -3.29
CA TYR A 33 -0.42 11.97 -4.30
C TYR A 33 -1.89 12.36 -4.29
N LYS A 34 -2.49 12.38 -5.47
CA LYS A 34 -3.93 12.49 -5.70
C LYS A 34 -4.41 11.20 -6.35
N VAL A 35 -5.55 10.67 -5.90
CA VAL A 35 -6.14 9.47 -6.51
C VAL A 35 -7.56 9.74 -6.97
N TYR A 36 -7.82 9.40 -8.22
CA TYR A 36 -9.10 9.64 -8.88
C TYR A 36 -9.40 8.56 -9.91
N ASN A 37 -10.66 8.49 -10.34
CA ASN A 37 -11.09 7.57 -11.39
C ASN A 37 -11.04 8.20 -12.80
N GLU A 38 -11.41 7.44 -13.83
CA GLU A 38 -11.46 7.92 -15.22
C GLU A 38 -12.38 9.13 -15.44
N LYS A 39 -13.33 9.38 -14.54
CA LYS A 39 -14.24 10.54 -14.59
C LYS A 39 -13.66 11.77 -13.90
N GLY A 40 -12.48 11.66 -13.28
CA GLY A 40 -11.84 12.71 -12.51
C GLY A 40 -12.36 12.85 -11.08
N GLU A 41 -13.19 11.90 -10.61
CA GLU A 41 -13.75 11.90 -9.26
C GLU A 41 -12.70 11.41 -8.26
N SER A 42 -12.52 12.15 -7.17
CA SER A 42 -11.60 11.76 -6.10
C SER A 42 -12.09 10.52 -5.36
N LEU A 43 -11.20 9.57 -5.07
CA LEU A 43 -11.57 8.33 -4.38
C LEU A 43 -11.44 8.47 -2.85
N PRO A 44 -12.38 7.90 -2.07
CA PRO A 44 -12.36 7.94 -0.61
C PRO A 44 -11.45 6.85 -0.03
N LEU A 45 -10.13 6.98 -0.25
CA LEU A 45 -9.12 6.03 0.22
C LEU A 45 -8.06 6.73 1.08
N LEU A 46 -7.32 5.94 1.87
CA LEU A 46 -6.12 6.43 2.56
C LEU A 46 -4.88 5.99 1.80
N LEU A 47 -3.90 6.89 1.73
CA LEU A 47 -2.60 6.65 1.12
C LEU A 47 -1.52 6.68 2.18
N PHE A 48 -0.65 5.69 2.14
CA PHE A 48 0.53 5.63 2.99
C PHE A 48 1.76 5.35 2.13
N ASP A 49 2.89 5.90 2.55
CA ASP A 49 4.19 5.60 1.94
C ASP A 49 5.08 4.85 2.92
N ARG A 50 5.90 3.96 2.39
CA ARG A 50 6.90 3.24 3.18
C ARG A 50 8.07 2.80 2.32
N SER A 51 9.17 2.45 2.98
CA SER A 51 10.29 1.76 2.34
C SER A 51 10.33 0.34 2.87
N THR A 52 10.28 -0.63 1.96
CA THR A 52 10.38 -2.06 2.28
C THR A 52 11.67 -2.61 1.70
N THR A 53 12.11 -3.75 2.24
CA THR A 53 13.22 -4.51 1.65
C THR A 53 12.62 -5.75 1.01
N GLN A 54 12.46 -5.72 -0.31
CA GLN A 54 11.95 -6.87 -1.03
C GLN A 54 13.08 -7.81 -1.43
N LYS A 55 12.90 -9.10 -1.17
CA LYS A 55 13.79 -10.15 -1.66
C LYS A 55 13.34 -10.54 -3.06
N PHE A 56 14.13 -10.13 -4.05
CA PHE A 56 14.07 -10.71 -5.40
C PHE A 56 15.12 -11.81 -5.52
N ASN A 57 14.97 -12.70 -6.51
CA ASN A 57 15.88 -13.83 -6.74
C ASN A 57 17.37 -13.43 -6.84
N GLU A 58 17.68 -12.17 -7.15
CA GLU A 58 19.04 -11.63 -7.31
C GLU A 58 19.53 -10.76 -6.14
N GLY A 59 18.76 -10.63 -5.05
CA GLY A 59 19.16 -9.87 -3.87
C GLY A 59 18.03 -9.14 -3.14
N SER A 60 18.36 -8.48 -2.04
CA SER A 60 17.44 -7.61 -1.32
C SER A 60 17.54 -6.19 -1.86
N ILE A 61 16.43 -5.65 -2.39
CA ILE A 61 16.36 -4.29 -2.92
C ILE A 61 15.44 -3.48 -2.00
N MET A 62 15.92 -2.30 -1.60
CA MET A 62 15.06 -1.32 -0.93
C MET A 62 14.14 -0.69 -1.97
N ASN A 63 12.83 -0.77 -1.74
CA ASN A 63 11.81 -0.27 -2.65
C ASN A 63 10.90 0.68 -1.86
N LYS A 64 10.57 1.83 -2.44
CA LYS A 64 9.51 2.68 -1.93
C LYS A 64 8.19 2.20 -2.48
N GLU A 65 7.20 2.23 -1.60
CA GLU A 65 5.87 1.73 -1.90
C GLU A 65 4.83 2.76 -1.53
N ILE A 66 3.79 2.81 -2.36
CA ILE A 66 2.56 3.55 -2.06
C ILE A 66 1.49 2.50 -1.76
N LEU A 67 0.95 2.54 -0.54
CA LEU A 67 -0.18 1.71 -0.14
C LEU A 67 -1.49 2.45 -0.39
N LEU A 68 -2.41 1.79 -1.09
CA LEU A 68 -3.77 2.25 -1.33
C LEU A 68 -4.71 1.43 -0.47
N CYS A 69 -5.23 2.04 0.59
CA CYS A 69 -6.16 1.41 1.52
C CYS A 69 -7.60 1.85 1.18
N PHE A 70 -8.32 0.99 0.46
CA PHE A 70 -9.72 1.23 0.09
C PHE A 70 -10.65 0.98 1.29
N ASN A 71 -11.76 1.73 1.35
CA ASN A 71 -12.80 1.60 2.40
C ASN A 71 -12.26 1.76 3.84
N ALA A 72 -11.44 2.77 4.09
CA ALA A 72 -10.73 2.94 5.35
C ALA A 72 -11.59 3.50 6.51
N GLY A 73 -12.56 2.69 6.95
CA GLY A 73 -13.17 2.69 8.29
C GLY A 73 -12.99 1.29 8.89
N ILE A 74 -11.78 1.00 9.36
CA ILE A 74 -11.27 -0.35 9.70
C ILE A 74 -12.06 -0.98 10.86
N GLU A 75 -13.19 -1.61 10.53
CA GLU A 75 -13.82 -2.78 11.16
C GLU A 75 -15.01 -3.18 10.26
N ASN A 76 -14.78 -4.13 9.35
CA ASN A 76 -15.86 -4.92 8.75
C ASN A 76 -15.27 -6.27 8.33
N GLU A 77 -15.65 -7.30 9.08
CA GLU A 77 -15.05 -8.64 9.09
C GLU A 77 -15.38 -9.54 7.88
N SER A 78 -16.03 -9.03 6.82
CA SER A 78 -16.57 -9.90 5.76
C SER A 78 -16.07 -9.63 4.34
N THR A 79 -15.43 -8.50 4.09
CA THR A 79 -14.72 -8.22 2.84
C THR A 79 -13.26 -8.05 3.18
N GLN A 80 -12.38 -8.91 2.67
CA GLN A 80 -10.94 -8.68 2.69
C GLN A 80 -10.69 -7.30 2.07
N GLY A 81 -10.60 -6.27 2.91
CA GLY A 81 -10.42 -4.92 2.42
C GLY A 81 -9.13 -4.87 1.63
N THR A 82 -9.26 -4.48 0.36
CA THR A 82 -8.17 -4.58 -0.60
C THR A 82 -7.16 -3.48 -0.29
N VAL A 83 -5.98 -3.88 0.18
CA VAL A 83 -4.81 -3.01 0.23
C VAL A 83 -3.96 -3.33 -0.98
N LEU A 84 -3.76 -2.33 -1.84
CA LEU A 84 -2.88 -2.44 -2.99
C LEU A 84 -1.55 -1.76 -2.68
N ALA A 85 -0.45 -2.30 -3.19
CA ALA A 85 0.88 -1.71 -3.12
C ALA A 85 1.39 -1.40 -4.52
N ILE A 86 1.76 -0.13 -4.76
CA ILE A 86 2.50 0.28 -5.95
C ILE A 86 3.97 0.39 -5.59
N LEU A 87 4.82 -0.38 -6.25
CA LEU A 87 6.28 -0.26 -6.13
C LEU A 87 6.79 0.82 -7.07
N VAL A 88 7.57 1.77 -6.55
CA VAL A 88 7.97 2.97 -7.29
C VAL A 88 9.23 2.73 -8.12
N GLU A 89 10.24 2.07 -7.55
CA GLU A 89 11.53 1.81 -8.19
C GLU A 89 11.53 0.55 -9.07
N GLN A 90 10.47 -0.24 -9.00
CA GLN A 90 10.19 -1.34 -9.92
C GLN A 90 8.69 -1.32 -10.21
N PRO A 91 8.24 -0.51 -11.19
CA PRO A 91 6.82 -0.20 -11.37
C PRO A 91 5.96 -1.44 -11.50
N HIS A 92 5.29 -1.78 -10.40
CA HIS A 92 4.43 -2.93 -10.29
C HIS A 92 3.31 -2.66 -9.30
N LEU A 93 2.16 -3.29 -9.55
CA LEU A 93 1.01 -3.28 -8.65
C LEU A 93 0.82 -4.67 -8.05
N TYR A 94 0.74 -4.71 -6.72
CA TYR A 94 0.54 -5.93 -5.95
C TYR A 94 -0.65 -5.79 -5.01
N GLY A 95 -1.23 -6.92 -4.62
CA GLY A 95 -2.03 -6.97 -3.41
C GLY A 95 -1.14 -7.26 -2.21
N VAL A 96 -1.46 -6.67 -1.06
CA VAL A 96 -0.79 -6.97 0.21
C VAL A 96 -1.41 -8.23 0.81
N ASP A 97 -0.59 -9.21 1.21
CA ASP A 97 -1.11 -10.41 1.88
C ASP A 97 -1.81 -10.04 3.19
N GLY A 98 -2.94 -10.70 3.46
CA GLY A 98 -3.82 -10.40 4.59
C GLY A 98 -4.61 -9.09 4.51
N GLY A 99 -4.36 -8.22 3.51
CA GLY A 99 -5.13 -6.99 3.27
C GLY A 99 -5.29 -6.10 4.50
N ASN A 100 -6.49 -5.54 4.71
CA ASN A 100 -6.78 -4.65 5.84
C ASN A 100 -6.53 -5.29 7.22
N SER A 101 -6.58 -6.62 7.36
CA SER A 101 -6.41 -7.26 8.68
C SER A 101 -4.98 -7.15 9.23
N GLN A 102 -4.02 -6.75 8.40
CA GLN A 102 -2.63 -6.54 8.82
C GLN A 102 -2.39 -5.15 9.43
N PHE A 103 -3.41 -4.29 9.42
CA PHE A 103 -3.26 -2.88 9.77
C PHE A 103 -4.27 -2.42 10.82
N THR A 104 -3.80 -1.66 11.81
CA THR A 104 -4.65 -0.86 12.71
C THR A 104 -4.47 0.61 12.41
N LYS A 105 -5.59 1.31 12.23
CA LYS A 105 -5.61 2.76 12.08
C LYS A 105 -5.40 3.42 13.45
N LEU A 106 -4.32 4.19 13.59
CA LEU A 106 -4.03 5.01 14.76
C LEU A 106 -4.32 6.47 14.43
N GLY A 107 -5.58 6.88 14.56
CA GLY A 107 -6.04 8.20 14.15
C GLY A 107 -6.08 8.37 12.62
N ASN A 108 -6.10 9.62 12.14
CA ASN A 108 -6.28 9.88 10.69
C ASN A 108 -4.99 9.85 9.86
N TRP A 109 -3.83 9.68 10.51
CA TRP A 109 -2.53 9.98 9.90
C TRP A 109 -1.54 8.84 9.97
N VAL A 110 -1.81 7.83 10.80
CA VAL A 110 -0.87 6.76 11.11
C VAL A 110 -1.55 5.42 10.93
N LEU A 111 -0.92 4.56 10.14
CA LEU A 111 -1.30 3.15 10.04
C LEU A 111 -0.23 2.34 10.76
N PHE A 112 -0.65 1.49 11.71
CA PHE A 112 0.23 0.56 12.39
C PHE A 112 0.09 -0.82 11.77
N GLN A 113 1.21 -1.42 11.39
CA GLN A 113 1.27 -2.73 10.77
C GLN A 113 1.70 -3.80 11.79
N HIS A 114 0.84 -4.78 12.05
CA HIS A 114 1.03 -5.73 13.15
C HIS A 114 2.05 -6.84 12.83
N ASN A 115 2.08 -7.31 11.60
CA ASN A 115 2.90 -8.44 11.20
C ASN A 115 3.91 -8.02 10.13
N LEU A 116 5.11 -7.65 10.59
CA LEU A 116 6.22 -7.22 9.73
C LEU A 116 6.66 -8.28 8.72
N ASN A 117 6.42 -9.58 8.98
CA ASN A 117 6.88 -10.64 8.10
C ASN A 117 5.92 -10.91 6.94
N ARG A 118 4.60 -10.77 7.14
CA ARG A 118 3.58 -11.02 6.10
C ARG A 118 3.19 -9.80 5.29
N SER A 119 3.34 -8.63 5.86
CA SER A 119 3.04 -7.36 5.20
C SER A 119 4.00 -6.99 4.07
N ASP A 120 5.15 -7.68 4.01
CA ASP A 120 6.15 -7.58 2.95
C ASP A 120 6.02 -8.78 1.99
N GLU A 121 5.03 -9.64 2.22
CA GLU A 121 4.60 -10.68 1.28
C GLU A 121 3.52 -10.08 0.38
N TYR A 122 3.79 -10.14 -0.92
CA TYR A 122 2.92 -9.61 -1.95
C TYR A 122 2.41 -10.75 -2.81
N TRP A 123 1.15 -10.64 -3.20
CA TRP A 123 0.62 -11.50 -4.25
C TRP A 123 0.51 -10.68 -5.54
N PRO A 124 1.15 -11.13 -6.63
CA PRO A 124 1.07 -10.45 -7.91
C PRO A 124 -0.37 -10.48 -8.43
N LEU A 125 -0.77 -9.34 -8.98
CA LEU A 125 -2.10 -9.16 -9.59
C LEU A 125 -2.11 -9.41 -11.09
N TYR A 126 -0.94 -9.63 -11.67
CA TYR A 126 -0.74 -9.89 -13.10
C TYR A 126 0.66 -10.49 -13.33
N ASN A 127 0.88 -11.03 -14.54
CA ASN A 127 2.16 -11.59 -14.99
C ASN A 127 2.74 -12.65 -14.03
N ASN A 128 1.87 -13.51 -13.48
CA ASN A 128 2.29 -14.65 -12.65
C ASN A 128 1.60 -15.95 -13.09
N GLY A 129 2.31 -16.75 -13.88
CA GLY A 129 1.85 -18.07 -14.36
C GLY A 129 1.73 -19.16 -13.29
N LEU A 130 2.11 -18.89 -12.03
CA LEU A 130 1.89 -19.81 -10.91
C LEU A 130 0.50 -19.62 -10.28
N ILE A 131 -0.05 -18.41 -10.33
CA ILE A 131 -1.34 -18.07 -9.72
C ILE A 131 -2.44 -18.06 -10.78
N TYR A 132 -2.15 -17.50 -11.97
CA TYR A 132 -3.11 -17.40 -13.06
C TYR A 132 -2.67 -18.29 -14.21
N ALA A 133 -3.47 -19.32 -14.51
CA ALA A 133 -3.17 -20.26 -15.59
C ALA A 133 -3.18 -19.59 -16.96
N ASN A 134 -4.06 -18.61 -17.17
CA ASN A 134 -4.14 -17.81 -18.39
C ASN A 134 -4.07 -16.32 -18.06
N LYS A 135 -3.49 -15.52 -18.97
CA LYS A 135 -3.46 -14.06 -18.85
C LYS A 135 -4.86 -13.44 -18.76
N GLN A 136 -5.85 -14.11 -19.36
CA GLN A 136 -7.26 -13.69 -19.32
C GLN A 136 -7.91 -13.87 -17.95
N ASP A 137 -7.27 -14.58 -17.03
CA ASP A 137 -7.76 -14.78 -15.66
C ASP A 137 -7.16 -13.77 -14.67
N GLU A 138 -6.19 -12.97 -15.12
CA GLU A 138 -5.53 -11.96 -14.29
C GLU A 138 -6.48 -10.78 -13.97
N PRO A 139 -6.56 -10.34 -12.69
CA PRO A 139 -7.44 -9.24 -12.29
C PRO A 139 -7.01 -7.90 -12.89
N ILE A 140 -5.71 -7.67 -13.05
CA ILE A 140 -5.18 -6.47 -13.70
C ILE A 140 -4.94 -6.75 -15.17
N ARG A 141 -5.69 -6.07 -16.04
CA ARG A 141 -5.54 -6.04 -17.50
C ARG A 141 -4.50 -5.06 -17.96
N PHE A 142 -4.34 -3.94 -17.28
CA PHE A 142 -3.27 -3.00 -17.57
C PHE A 142 -2.77 -2.31 -16.31
N PHE A 143 -1.49 -2.02 -16.30
CA PHE A 143 -0.83 -1.15 -15.33
C PHE A 143 0.19 -0.29 -16.09
N VAL A 144 0.07 1.03 -15.97
CA VAL A 144 0.92 2.00 -16.66
C VAL A 144 1.50 2.96 -15.63
N ALA A 145 2.82 2.96 -15.50
CA ALA A 145 3.59 3.92 -14.74
C ALA A 145 4.34 4.82 -15.72
N LYS A 146 3.91 6.08 -15.87
CA LYS A 146 4.45 7.00 -16.87
C LYS A 146 4.29 8.46 -16.43
N GLY A 147 5.29 9.29 -16.71
CA GLY A 147 5.25 10.71 -16.36
C GLY A 147 5.14 10.87 -14.86
N ASN A 148 4.06 11.46 -14.36
CA ASN A 148 3.75 11.59 -12.93
C ASN A 148 2.59 10.68 -12.47
N THR A 149 2.21 9.66 -13.25
CA THR A 149 1.00 8.87 -12.99
C THR A 149 1.26 7.37 -12.94
N TYR A 150 0.52 6.69 -12.08
CA TYR A 150 0.25 5.26 -12.15
C TYR A 150 -1.21 5.05 -12.49
N LYS A 151 -1.51 4.22 -13.48
CA LYS A 151 -2.86 3.99 -14.00
C LYS A 151 -3.12 2.51 -14.14
N PHE A 152 -4.23 2.01 -13.63
CA PHE A 152 -4.60 0.60 -13.73
C PHE A 152 -6.11 0.39 -13.75
N ASN A 153 -6.57 -0.73 -14.32
CA ASN A 153 -7.98 -1.08 -14.29
C ASN A 153 -8.41 -1.55 -12.89
N THR A 154 -9.65 -1.28 -12.54
CA THR A 154 -10.30 -1.90 -11.38
C THR A 154 -10.72 -3.33 -11.68
N PHE A 155 -10.96 -4.11 -10.62
CA PHE A 155 -11.42 -5.50 -10.64
C PHE A 155 -12.19 -5.81 -9.36
N GLY A 156 -13.04 -6.85 -9.38
CA GLY A 156 -13.83 -7.27 -8.21
C GLY A 156 -14.59 -6.11 -7.57
N ASP A 157 -14.52 -6.01 -6.25
CA ASP A 157 -15.21 -4.97 -5.47
C ASP A 157 -14.70 -3.55 -5.76
N LEU A 158 -13.49 -3.40 -6.31
CA LEU A 158 -12.95 -2.08 -6.67
C LEU A 158 -13.68 -1.46 -7.88
N LYS A 159 -14.51 -2.23 -8.61
CA LYS A 159 -15.34 -1.73 -9.71
C LYS A 159 -16.33 -0.65 -9.27
N VAL A 160 -16.68 -0.60 -7.98
CA VAL A 160 -17.51 0.48 -7.42
C VAL A 160 -16.88 1.87 -7.58
N PHE A 161 -15.55 1.95 -7.73
CA PHE A 161 -14.80 3.20 -7.85
C PHE A 161 -14.63 3.69 -9.29
N GLY A 162 -15.15 2.98 -10.29
CA GLY A 162 -14.95 3.25 -11.71
C GLY A 162 -14.20 2.12 -12.40
N ASP A 163 -13.92 2.28 -13.69
CA ASP A 163 -13.20 1.27 -14.49
C ASP A 163 -11.69 1.36 -14.36
N THR A 164 -11.17 2.55 -14.04
CA THR A 164 -9.75 2.83 -13.97
C THR A 164 -9.44 3.70 -12.76
N ILE A 165 -8.36 3.37 -12.06
CA ILE A 165 -7.80 4.21 -11.01
C ILE A 165 -6.52 4.87 -11.51
N ILE A 166 -6.40 6.16 -11.23
CA ILE A 166 -5.25 7.00 -11.55
C ILE A 166 -4.68 7.54 -10.24
N VAL A 167 -3.42 7.23 -9.98
CA VAL A 167 -2.62 7.77 -8.87
C VAL A 167 -1.62 8.75 -9.47
N GLU A 168 -1.81 10.03 -9.18
CA GLU A 168 -0.98 11.11 -9.70
C GLU A 168 -0.07 11.66 -8.60
N LYS A 169 1.23 11.68 -8.85
CA LYS A 169 2.22 12.36 -8.03
C LYS A 169 2.14 13.86 -8.32
N LEU A 170 1.92 14.64 -7.26
CA LEU A 170 1.78 16.09 -7.36
C LEU A 170 3.14 16.78 -7.56
N ASP A 171 4.20 16.17 -7.04
CA ASP A 171 5.55 16.71 -7.08
C ASP A 171 6.52 15.76 -7.79
N GLY A 172 6.91 16.14 -9.00
CA GLY A 172 7.92 15.44 -9.81
C GLY A 172 7.42 14.17 -10.51
N PRO A 173 8.23 13.61 -11.42
CA PRO A 173 7.87 12.41 -12.15
C PRO A 173 7.95 11.15 -11.27
N VAL A 174 7.36 10.07 -11.80
CA VAL A 174 7.59 8.70 -11.39
C VAL A 174 9.08 8.38 -11.57
N GLU A 175 9.67 7.69 -10.59
CA GLU A 175 11.12 7.44 -10.57
C GLU A 175 11.56 6.49 -11.70
N LYS A 176 10.72 5.52 -12.06
CA LYS A 176 10.92 4.62 -13.20
C LYS A 176 9.61 4.36 -13.92
N GLU A 177 9.66 4.30 -15.24
CA GLU A 177 8.48 3.97 -16.05
C GLU A 177 8.34 2.45 -16.25
N GLY A 178 7.11 1.99 -16.41
CA GLY A 178 6.78 0.59 -16.62
C GLY A 178 5.39 0.42 -17.20
N VAL A 179 5.22 -0.56 -18.09
CA VAL A 179 3.95 -0.81 -18.77
C VAL A 179 3.66 -2.30 -18.78
N TYR A 180 2.46 -2.63 -18.34
CA TYR A 180 1.84 -3.92 -18.48
C TYR A 180 0.49 -3.76 -19.18
N VAL A 181 0.26 -4.55 -20.23
CA VAL A 181 -1.02 -4.62 -20.94
C VAL A 181 -1.25 -6.06 -21.37
N VAL A 182 -2.40 -6.64 -20.99
CA VAL A 182 -2.86 -7.92 -21.51
C VAL A 182 -3.38 -7.68 -22.93
N GLY A 183 -2.57 -8.05 -23.93
CA GLY A 183 -2.88 -8.25 -25.36
C GLY A 183 -3.95 -7.36 -26.01
N GLU A 184 -3.53 -6.59 -27.03
CA GLU A 184 -4.38 -6.35 -28.22
C GLU A 184 -4.64 -7.66 -28.98
#